data_AF-A0AB39RH15-F1
#
_entry.id   AF-A0AB39RH15-F1
#
_cell.length_a   1.000
_cell.length_b   1.000
_cell.length_c   1.000
_cell.angle_alpha   90.00
_cell.angle_beta   90.00
_cell.angle_gamma   90.00
#
_symmetry.space_group_name_H-M   'P 1'
#
loop_
_entity.id
_entity.type
_entity.pdbx_description
1 polymer ?
#
loop_
_entity_poly.entity_id
_entity_poly.type
_entity_poly.pdbx_seq_one_letter_code
_entity_poly.pdbx_strand_id
1 'polypeptide(L)'
;MVAVVELFQWLHALGLVVGDVSQANVLWAVRPGPAPYLLDCDGVRLVGRPPVLEQADTPDWHDPLAAPGAVTVDSDRYKVALVVGRVLSQDAYVAPGKPLRPLPGVLDDRREIAVTALWEQAAGPRGGRPHLGQWRTALAGRDTIKLIAAEPEPKPAVDRTKFDGPRSRGRISLRD
;
A
#
# COMPACT_ATOMS: atom_id res chain seq x y z
N MET A 1 4.31 -3.55 -13.93
CA MET A 1 4.07 -2.57 -12.85
C MET A 1 2.93 -2.97 -11.93
N VAL A 2 1.70 -3.22 -12.43
CA VAL A 2 0.55 -3.65 -11.60
C VAL A 2 0.90 -4.86 -10.70
N ALA A 3 1.51 -5.90 -11.26
CA ALA A 3 1.83 -7.12 -10.52
C ALA A 3 2.80 -6.90 -9.33
N VAL A 4 3.79 -6.00 -9.47
CA VAL A 4 4.70 -5.64 -8.34
C VAL A 4 3.88 -5.00 -7.22
N VAL A 5 3.04 -4.02 -7.55
CA VAL A 5 2.18 -3.35 -6.57
C VAL A 5 1.24 -4.34 -5.88
N GLU A 6 0.67 -5.30 -6.63
CA GLU A 6 -0.18 -6.37 -6.09
C GLU A 6 0.58 -7.29 -5.13
N LEU A 7 1.82 -7.66 -5.46
CA LEU A 7 2.67 -8.47 -4.57
C LEU A 7 2.89 -7.76 -3.22
N PHE A 8 3.33 -6.51 -3.25
CA PHE A 8 3.56 -5.74 -2.02
C PHE A 8 2.25 -5.48 -1.26
N GLN A 9 1.14 -5.23 -1.97
CA GLN A 9 -0.17 -5.11 -1.34
C GLN A 9 -0.56 -6.40 -0.60
N TRP A 10 -0.31 -7.55 -1.21
CA TRP A 10 -0.60 -8.85 -0.59
C TRP A 10 0.29 -9.12 0.62
N LEU A 11 1.59 -8.82 0.55
CA LEU A 11 2.51 -8.94 1.69
C LEU A 11 2.08 -8.04 2.87
N HIS A 12 1.72 -6.78 2.58
CA HIS A 12 1.21 -5.86 3.60
C HIS A 12 -0.10 -6.37 4.22
N ALA A 13 -0.98 -7.01 3.43
CA ALA A 13 -2.21 -7.62 3.95
C ALA A 13 -1.94 -8.81 4.88
N LEU A 14 -0.81 -9.51 4.71
CA LEU A 14 -0.33 -10.54 5.64
C LEU A 14 0.38 -9.95 6.87
N GLY A 15 0.46 -8.62 6.99
CA GLY A 15 1.19 -7.96 8.07
C GLY A 15 2.71 -8.02 7.92
N LEU A 16 3.21 -8.31 6.71
CA LEU A 16 4.64 -8.35 6.40
C LEU A 16 5.13 -7.00 5.86
N VAL A 17 6.35 -6.67 6.19
CA VAL A 17 7.14 -5.56 5.63
C VAL A 17 8.42 -6.11 5.03
N VAL A 18 8.87 -5.53 3.93
CA VAL A 18 9.96 -6.08 3.11
C VAL A 18 11.31 -5.45 3.46
N GLY A 19 11.35 -4.14 3.63
CA GLY A 19 12.58 -3.44 4.01
C GLY A 19 13.42 -3.05 2.81
N ASP A 20 14.18 -3.98 2.22
CA ASP A 20 15.12 -3.65 1.14
C ASP A 20 14.51 -3.80 -0.26
N VAL A 21 13.50 -2.97 -0.54
CA VAL A 21 12.91 -2.85 -1.87
C VAL A 21 13.83 -2.00 -2.74
N SER A 22 14.41 -2.60 -3.78
CA SER A 22 15.31 -1.92 -4.73
C SER A 22 15.31 -2.57 -6.11
N GLN A 23 16.00 -1.96 -7.08
CA GLN A 23 16.20 -2.56 -8.41
C GLN A 23 17.04 -3.85 -8.35
N ALA A 24 17.86 -4.02 -7.31
CA ALA A 24 18.67 -5.22 -7.13
C ALA A 24 17.84 -6.41 -6.60
N ASN A 25 16.78 -6.12 -5.83
CA ASN A 25 16.02 -7.15 -5.11
C ASN A 25 14.63 -7.44 -5.72
N VAL A 26 14.26 -6.79 -6.82
CA VAL A 26 13.01 -7.03 -7.54
C VAL A 26 13.32 -7.48 -8.96
N LEU A 27 13.12 -8.76 -9.24
CA LEU A 27 13.16 -9.31 -10.60
C LEU A 27 11.76 -9.36 -11.21
N TRP A 28 11.69 -9.46 -12.53
CA TRP A 28 10.44 -9.76 -13.22
C TRP A 28 10.63 -10.66 -14.44
N ALA A 29 9.68 -11.56 -14.64
CA ALA A 29 9.50 -12.27 -15.89
C ALA A 29 8.57 -11.48 -16.81
N VAL A 30 8.81 -11.55 -18.13
CA VAL A 30 7.91 -11.03 -19.16
C VAL A 30 7.12 -12.17 -19.84
N ARG A 31 7.67 -13.39 -19.84
CA ARG A 31 7.06 -14.59 -20.43
C ARG A 31 6.91 -15.68 -19.36
N PRO A 32 5.82 -16.46 -19.36
CA PRO A 32 4.64 -16.36 -20.24
C PRO A 32 3.74 -15.14 -19.94
N GLY A 33 4.00 -14.43 -18.85
CA GLY A 33 3.38 -13.14 -18.55
C GLY A 33 4.17 -12.37 -17.48
N PRO A 34 3.79 -11.10 -17.21
CA PRO A 34 4.44 -10.29 -16.18
C PRO A 34 4.32 -10.91 -14.78
N ALA A 35 5.44 -11.27 -14.17
CA ALA A 35 5.47 -11.80 -12.81
C ALA A 35 6.67 -11.22 -12.03
N PRO A 36 6.46 -10.58 -10.87
CA PRO A 36 7.54 -10.10 -10.02
C PRO A 36 8.06 -11.21 -9.10
N TYR A 37 9.35 -11.16 -8.79
CA TYR A 37 10.00 -12.04 -7.83
C TYR A 37 10.86 -11.19 -6.90
N LEU A 38 10.73 -11.42 -5.59
CA LEU A 38 11.61 -10.81 -4.60
C LEU A 38 12.85 -11.70 -4.43
N LEU A 39 14.00 -11.05 -4.44
CA LEU A 39 15.24 -11.62 -3.92
C LEU A 39 15.42 -11.14 -2.47
N ASP A 40 16.43 -11.69 -1.82
CA ASP A 40 16.93 -11.23 -0.53
C ASP A 40 15.82 -10.94 0.50
N CYS A 41 15.08 -11.99 0.83
CA CYS A 41 13.90 -11.90 1.70
C CYS A 41 14.24 -12.04 3.19
N ASP A 42 15.51 -11.98 3.57
CA ASP A 42 15.98 -12.10 4.96
C ASP A 42 15.51 -10.94 5.86
N GLY A 43 15.30 -9.76 5.27
CA GLY A 43 14.71 -8.58 5.90
C GLY A 43 13.19 -8.63 6.04
N VAL A 44 12.51 -9.54 5.32
CA VAL A 44 11.04 -9.65 5.34
C VAL A 44 10.57 -10.14 6.70
N ARG A 45 9.66 -9.39 7.33
CA ARG A 45 9.21 -9.70 8.70
C ARG A 45 7.84 -9.16 9.00
N LEU A 46 7.24 -9.67 10.08
CA LEU A 46 6.01 -9.09 10.63
C LEU A 46 6.26 -7.65 11.11
N VAL A 47 5.29 -6.78 10.88
CA VAL A 47 5.33 -5.39 11.36
C VAL A 47 5.62 -5.33 12.86
N GLY A 48 6.59 -4.51 13.25
CA GLY A 48 6.98 -4.33 14.65
C GLY A 48 7.86 -5.43 15.23
N ARG A 49 8.23 -6.45 14.45
CA ARG A 49 9.23 -7.44 14.86
C ARG A 49 10.65 -6.97 14.51
N PRO A 50 11.65 -7.33 15.34
CA PRO A 50 13.05 -7.06 15.03
C PRO A 50 13.48 -7.85 13.77
N PRO A 51 14.44 -7.33 12.99
CA PRO A 51 15.00 -8.07 11.87
C PRO A 51 15.91 -9.21 12.35
N VAL A 52 16.14 -10.19 11.48
CA VAL A 52 17.09 -11.30 11.75
C VAL A 52 18.54 -10.83 11.59
N LEU A 53 18.78 -9.89 10.67
CA LEU A 53 20.08 -9.25 10.40
C LEU A 53 19.94 -7.73 10.47
N GLU A 54 21.07 -7.01 10.56
CA GLU A 54 21.03 -5.55 10.43
C GLU A 54 20.46 -5.15 9.06
N GLN A 55 19.65 -4.10 9.04
CA GLN A 55 18.99 -3.68 7.81
C GLN A 55 20.01 -3.07 6.85
N ALA A 56 20.22 -3.73 5.71
CA ALA A 56 20.91 -3.12 4.58
C ALA A 56 19.99 -2.06 3.93
N ASP A 57 20.59 -0.96 3.50
CA ASP A 57 19.92 0.07 2.71
C ASP A 57 20.61 0.18 1.34
N THR A 58 19.83 0.00 0.28
CA THR A 58 20.30 0.30 -1.08
C THR A 58 20.42 1.83 -1.26
N PRO A 59 21.56 2.38 -1.72
CA PRO A 59 21.72 3.80 -2.01
C PRO A 59 20.63 4.34 -2.93
N ASP A 60 20.16 5.56 -2.69
CA ASP A 60 19.06 6.21 -3.42
C ASP A 60 17.68 5.53 -3.29
N TRP A 61 17.50 4.52 -2.43
CA TRP A 61 16.20 3.91 -2.11
C TRP A 61 15.69 4.24 -0.72
N HIS A 62 16.49 4.93 0.09
CA HIS A 62 16.08 5.32 1.43
C HIS A 62 14.88 6.28 1.39
N ASP A 63 13.95 6.04 2.31
CA ASP A 63 12.85 6.96 2.57
C ASP A 63 13.37 8.13 3.43
N PRO A 64 13.42 9.37 2.89
CA PRO A 64 14.03 10.51 3.58
C PRO A 64 13.30 10.94 4.86
N LEU A 65 12.08 10.47 5.09
CA LEU A 65 11.29 10.78 6.29
C LEU A 65 11.24 9.61 7.28
N ALA A 66 11.83 8.46 6.94
CA ALA A 66 11.99 7.34 7.86
C ALA A 66 13.25 7.50 8.70
N ALA A 67 13.23 6.96 9.92
CA ALA A 67 14.48 6.78 10.66
C ALA A 67 15.42 5.83 9.90
N PRO A 68 16.75 5.99 9.99
CA PRO A 68 17.70 5.07 9.38
C PRO A 68 17.42 3.61 9.78
N GLY A 69 17.46 2.69 8.81
CA GLY A 69 17.16 1.27 9.01
C GLY A 69 15.69 0.94 9.35
N ALA A 70 14.79 1.92 9.35
CA ALA A 70 13.38 1.67 9.63
C ALA A 70 12.72 0.90 8.47
N VAL A 71 12.08 -0.20 8.83
CA VAL A 71 11.26 -0.99 7.90
C VAL A 71 9.84 -1.01 8.40
N THR A 72 8.97 -0.38 7.64
CA THR A 72 7.57 -0.18 7.96
C THR A 72 6.74 -0.29 6.70
N VAL A 73 5.43 -0.44 6.85
CA VAL A 73 4.48 -0.36 5.74
C VAL A 73 4.63 0.95 4.98
N ASP A 74 4.94 2.04 5.68
CA ASP A 74 5.04 3.37 5.09
C ASP A 74 6.34 3.56 4.28
N SER A 75 7.47 3.08 4.79
CA SER A 75 8.75 3.08 4.05
C SER A 75 8.68 2.17 2.83
N ASP A 76 8.06 0.99 2.94
CA ASP A 76 7.79 0.12 1.79
C ASP A 76 6.93 0.83 0.73
N ARG A 77 5.88 1.56 1.13
CA ARG A 77 5.04 2.33 0.18
C ARG A 77 5.84 3.37 -0.59
N TYR A 78 6.77 4.06 0.07
CA TYR A 78 7.68 4.98 -0.61
C TYR A 78 8.62 4.28 -1.58
N LYS A 79 9.24 3.17 -1.17
CA LYS A 79 10.13 2.40 -2.05
C LYS A 79 9.37 1.78 -3.23
N VAL A 80 8.12 1.34 -3.05
CA VAL A 80 7.26 0.89 -4.16
C VAL A 80 6.92 2.05 -5.10
N ALA A 81 6.68 3.26 -4.57
CA ALA A 81 6.52 4.45 -5.41
C ALA A 81 7.78 4.68 -6.26
N LEU A 82 8.99 4.58 -5.68
CA LEU A 82 10.24 4.63 -6.44
C LEU A 82 10.27 3.60 -7.58
N VAL A 83 9.92 2.33 -7.32
CA VAL A 83 9.83 1.32 -8.40
C VAL A 83 8.93 1.81 -9.54
N VAL A 84 7.73 2.30 -9.21
CA VAL A 84 6.75 2.76 -10.19
C VAL A 84 7.30 3.94 -11.00
N GLY A 85 7.79 4.99 -10.34
CA GLY A 85 8.29 6.18 -11.02
C GLY A 85 9.49 5.88 -11.91
N ARG A 86 10.49 5.19 -11.37
CA ARG A 86 11.74 4.88 -12.08
C ARG A 86 11.51 4.00 -13.31
N VAL A 87 10.56 3.06 -13.25
CA VAL A 87 10.20 2.23 -14.41
C VAL A 87 9.42 3.04 -15.44
N LEU A 88 8.47 3.88 -15.03
CA LEU A 88 7.65 4.67 -15.95
C LEU A 88 8.45 5.75 -16.68
N SER A 89 9.45 6.36 -16.02
CA SER A 89 10.27 7.42 -16.60
C SER A 89 11.61 6.94 -17.17
N GLN A 90 12.01 5.69 -16.90
CA GLN A 90 13.37 5.21 -17.14
C GLN A 90 14.47 6.10 -16.54
N ASP A 91 14.18 6.71 -15.38
CA ASP A 91 15.13 7.52 -14.63
C ASP A 91 15.47 6.80 -13.33
N ALA A 92 16.73 6.39 -13.17
CA ALA A 92 17.19 5.66 -11.99
C ALA A 92 17.21 6.50 -10.70
N TYR A 93 17.11 7.82 -10.80
CA TYR A 93 17.30 8.75 -9.69
C TYR A 93 16.06 9.58 -9.36
N VAL A 94 14.98 9.46 -10.15
CA VAL A 94 13.71 10.12 -9.82
C VAL A 94 13.20 9.61 -8.47
N ALA A 95 12.69 10.54 -7.66
CA ALA A 95 12.17 10.27 -6.32
C ALA A 95 10.91 11.08 -6.03
N PRO A 96 9.96 10.58 -5.21
CA PRO A 96 8.77 11.33 -4.81
C PRO A 96 9.14 12.73 -4.30
N GLY A 97 8.39 13.73 -4.74
CA GLY A 97 8.67 15.15 -4.45
C GLY A 97 9.51 15.83 -5.54
N LYS A 98 10.00 15.09 -6.52
CA LYS A 98 10.48 15.61 -7.81
C LYS A 98 9.42 15.42 -8.89
N PRO A 99 9.40 16.24 -9.96
CA PRO A 99 8.48 16.04 -11.07
C PRO A 99 8.65 14.66 -11.70
N LEU A 100 7.56 13.91 -11.85
CA LEU A 100 7.55 12.66 -12.62
C LEU A 100 7.32 12.98 -14.10
N ARG A 101 8.14 12.39 -14.97
CA ARG A 101 7.98 12.48 -16.43
C ARG A 101 7.91 11.07 -17.01
N PRO A 102 6.74 10.45 -17.10
CA PRO A 102 6.60 9.14 -17.74
C PRO A 102 7.02 9.19 -19.21
N LEU A 103 7.49 8.07 -19.74
CA LEU A 103 7.79 7.95 -21.16
C LEU A 103 6.51 8.09 -22.01
N PRO A 104 6.60 8.71 -23.20
CA PRO A 104 5.45 8.84 -24.09
C PRO A 104 4.78 7.48 -24.39
N GLY A 105 3.45 7.41 -24.25
CA GLY A 105 2.65 6.24 -24.59
C GLY A 105 2.62 5.10 -23.57
N VAL A 106 3.36 5.19 -22.45
CA VAL A 106 3.30 4.16 -21.39
C VAL A 106 2.04 4.27 -20.54
N LEU A 107 1.47 5.47 -20.42
CA LEU A 107 0.20 5.78 -19.79
C LEU A 107 -0.68 6.55 -20.79
N ASP A 108 -2.00 6.45 -20.63
CA ASP A 108 -2.93 7.42 -21.22
C ASP A 108 -3.13 8.60 -20.27
N ASP A 109 -3.74 9.68 -20.76
CA ASP A 109 -3.93 10.93 -20.03
C ASP A 109 -4.55 10.71 -18.63
N ARG A 110 -5.55 9.82 -18.55
CA ARG A 110 -6.23 9.52 -17.28
C ARG A 110 -5.29 8.83 -16.30
N ARG A 111 -4.59 7.79 -16.72
CA ARG A 111 -3.65 7.05 -15.87
C ARG A 111 -2.49 7.94 -15.46
N GLU A 112 -2.02 8.81 -16.35
CA GLU A 112 -0.95 9.76 -16.06
C GLU A 112 -1.35 10.77 -14.98
N ILE A 113 -2.55 11.35 -15.05
CA ILE A 113 -3.09 12.24 -14.00
C ILE A 113 -3.15 11.50 -12.65
N ALA A 114 -3.71 10.28 -12.65
CA ALA A 114 -3.85 9.50 -11.42
C ALA A 114 -2.49 9.11 -10.82
N VAL A 115 -1.55 8.64 -11.64
CA VAL A 115 -0.20 8.27 -11.22
C VAL A 115 0.56 9.48 -10.69
N THR A 116 0.45 10.64 -11.34
CA THR A 116 1.13 11.86 -10.92
C THR A 116 0.64 12.33 -9.55
N ALA A 117 -0.68 12.30 -9.31
CA ALA A 117 -1.24 12.65 -8.00
C ALA A 117 -0.75 11.71 -6.88
N LEU A 118 -0.72 10.40 -7.14
CA LEU A 118 -0.20 9.42 -6.17
C LEU A 118 1.31 9.59 -5.94
N TRP A 119 2.06 9.94 -6.99
CA TRP A 119 3.49 10.20 -6.92
C TRP A 119 3.80 11.40 -6.03
N GLU A 120 3.07 12.50 -6.19
CA GLU A 120 3.18 13.67 -5.31
C GLU A 120 2.85 13.32 -3.86
N GLN A 121 1.76 12.59 -3.64
CA GLN A 121 1.36 12.15 -2.31
C GLN A 121 2.37 11.20 -1.65
N ALA A 122 3.10 10.39 -2.43
CA ALA A 122 4.12 9.48 -1.90
C ALA A 122 5.30 10.20 -1.23
N ALA A 123 5.54 11.49 -1.55
CA ALA A 123 6.50 12.34 -0.88
C ALA A 123 6.04 12.82 0.50
N GLY A 124 4.76 12.60 0.82
CA GLY A 124 4.13 13.05 2.06
C GLY A 124 4.69 12.39 3.31
N PRO A 125 4.35 12.96 4.49
CA PRO A 125 4.78 12.46 5.77
C PRO A 125 4.24 11.05 6.05
N ARG A 126 4.86 10.39 7.03
CA ARG A 126 4.47 9.06 7.49
C ARG A 126 2.96 8.97 7.75
N GLY A 127 2.32 7.96 7.18
CA GLY A 127 0.88 7.71 7.31
C GLY A 127 0.01 8.46 6.28
N GLY A 128 0.57 9.45 5.58
CA GLY A 128 -0.12 10.18 4.50
C GLY A 128 0.06 9.58 3.11
N ARG A 129 0.94 8.58 2.95
CA ARG A 129 1.32 8.01 1.66
C ARG A 129 0.21 7.15 1.05
N PRO A 130 0.13 7.06 -0.29
CA PRO A 130 -0.92 6.29 -0.94
C PRO A 130 -0.89 4.82 -0.55
N HIS A 131 -2.07 4.25 -0.36
CA HIS A 131 -2.21 2.81 -0.22
C HIS A 131 -1.87 2.12 -1.55
N LEU A 132 -1.23 0.94 -1.51
CA LEU A 132 -0.83 0.21 -2.73
C LEU A 132 -2.00 -0.15 -3.65
N GLY A 133 -3.19 -0.38 -3.08
CA GLY A 133 -4.43 -0.55 -3.86
C GLY A 133 -4.80 0.66 -4.73
N GLN A 134 -4.42 1.89 -4.34
CA GLN A 134 -4.63 3.09 -5.14
C GLN A 134 -3.70 3.10 -6.36
N TRP A 135 -2.42 2.76 -6.16
CA TRP A 135 -1.45 2.54 -7.24
C TRP A 135 -1.92 1.46 -8.21
N ARG A 136 -2.40 0.32 -7.69
CA ARG A 136 -2.96 -0.78 -8.50
C ARG A 136 -4.09 -0.28 -9.40
N THR A 137 -5.03 0.48 -8.84
CA THR A 137 -6.18 1.02 -9.58
C THR A 137 -5.72 1.99 -10.68
N ALA A 138 -4.86 2.95 -10.32
CA ALA A 138 -4.33 3.94 -11.25
C ALA A 138 -3.56 3.29 -12.42
N LEU A 139 -2.70 2.30 -12.13
CA LEU A 139 -1.88 1.63 -13.14
C LEU A 139 -2.70 0.66 -14.02
N ALA A 140 -3.71 -0.01 -13.46
CA ALA A 140 -4.56 -0.94 -14.20
C ALA A 140 -5.59 -0.25 -15.11
N GLY A 141 -5.77 1.08 -14.98
CA GLY A 141 -6.78 1.83 -15.73
C GLY A 141 -8.22 1.43 -15.41
N ARG A 142 -8.46 0.77 -14.26
CA ARG A 142 -9.81 0.38 -13.82
C ARG A 142 -10.55 1.59 -13.25
N ASP A 143 -11.85 1.68 -13.51
CA ASP A 143 -12.70 2.73 -12.95
C ASP A 143 -12.77 2.66 -11.43
N THR A 144 -12.40 3.76 -10.76
CA THR A 144 -12.69 3.98 -9.35
C THR A 144 -14.05 4.65 -9.23
N ILE A 145 -15.03 3.92 -8.67
CA ILE A 145 -16.27 4.54 -8.21
C ILE A 145 -15.94 5.25 -6.89
N LYS A 146 -16.01 6.59 -6.88
CA LYS A 146 -16.01 7.33 -5.62
C LYS A 146 -17.28 6.95 -4.86
N LEU A 147 -17.13 6.13 -3.82
CA LEU A 147 -18.15 5.99 -2.80
C LEU A 147 -18.23 7.33 -2.07
N ILE A 148 -19.27 8.11 -2.36
CA ILE A 148 -19.66 9.23 -1.52
C ILE A 148 -20.13 8.59 -0.22
N ALA A 149 -19.43 8.88 0.88
CA ALA A 149 -19.89 8.45 2.19
C ALA A 149 -21.30 9.04 2.39
N ALA A 150 -22.31 8.17 2.39
CA ALA A 150 -23.64 8.59 2.78
C ALA A 150 -23.56 9.16 4.20
N GLU A 151 -24.31 10.24 4.47
CA GLU A 151 -24.49 10.67 5.86
C GLU A 151 -24.97 9.45 6.66
N PRO A 152 -24.29 9.08 7.74
CA PRO A 152 -24.75 7.98 8.58
C PRO A 152 -26.16 8.33 9.05
N GLU A 153 -27.11 7.41 8.87
CA GLU A 153 -28.47 7.60 9.38
C GLU A 153 -28.39 8.03 10.85
N PRO A 154 -29.16 9.05 11.27
CA PRO A 154 -29.18 9.47 12.66
C PRO A 154 -29.49 8.24 13.51
N LYS A 155 -28.60 7.94 14.47
CA LYS A 155 -28.75 6.77 15.34
C LYS A 155 -30.17 6.81 15.94
N PRO A 156 -30.97 5.74 15.80
CA PRO A 156 -32.29 5.71 16.39
C PRO A 156 -32.15 5.99 17.89
N ALA A 157 -33.02 6.84 18.42
CA ALA A 157 -33.03 7.14 19.84
C ALA A 157 -33.16 5.83 20.62
N VAL A 158 -32.17 5.55 21.48
CA VAL A 158 -32.20 4.36 22.32
C VAL A 158 -33.35 4.55 23.31
N ASP A 159 -34.42 3.81 23.11
CA ASP A 159 -35.53 3.76 24.06
C ASP A 159 -35.05 3.03 25.34
N ARG A 160 -34.66 3.82 26.35
CA ARG A 160 -34.16 3.30 27.63
C ARG A 160 -35.22 2.53 28.41
N THR A 161 -36.51 2.73 28.14
CA THR A 161 -37.60 1.98 28.80
C THR A 161 -37.57 0.49 28.45
N LYS A 162 -36.97 0.13 27.31
CA LYS A 162 -36.73 -1.27 26.89
C LYS A 162 -35.66 -1.96 27.74
N PHE A 163 -34.83 -1.18 28.46
CA PHE A 163 -33.71 -1.66 29.25
C PHE A 163 -33.97 -1.56 30.77
N ASP A 164 -34.87 -0.67 31.20
CA ASP A 164 -35.12 -0.35 32.61
C ASP A 164 -36.37 -1.07 33.21
N GLY A 165 -36.85 -2.14 32.57
CA GLY A 165 -37.97 -2.97 33.08
C GLY A 165 -37.52 -4.23 33.86
N PRO A 166 -38.37 -4.81 34.72
CA PRO A 166 -38.10 -6.09 35.37
C PRO A 166 -37.84 -7.17 34.31
N ARG A 167 -36.63 -7.73 34.31
CA ARG A 167 -36.19 -8.71 33.32
C ARG A 167 -36.92 -10.03 33.51
N SER A 168 -38.00 -10.25 32.77
CA SER A 168 -38.61 -11.57 32.60
C SER A 168 -37.66 -12.46 31.77
N ARG A 169 -36.70 -13.12 32.43
CA ARG A 169 -35.90 -14.18 31.81
C ARG A 169 -36.77 -15.43 31.68
N GLY A 170 -37.37 -15.63 30.51
CA GLY A 170 -37.95 -16.92 30.16
C GLY A 170 -36.88 -18.02 30.21
N ARG A 171 -37.20 -19.17 30.81
CA ARG A 171 -36.33 -20.35 30.79
C ARG A 171 -36.37 -20.96 29.38
N ILE A 172 -35.22 -21.03 28.73
CA ILE A 172 -35.05 -21.80 27.50
C ILE A 172 -34.90 -23.26 27.92
N SER A 173 -35.84 -24.11 27.53
CA SER A 173 -35.69 -25.56 27.71
C SER A 173 -34.81 -26.08 26.58
N LEU A 174 -33.59 -26.47 26.94
CA LEU A 174 -32.75 -27.26 26.05
C LEU A 174 -33.37 -28.66 25.99
N ARG A 175 -33.66 -29.16 24.78
CA ARG A 175 -34.10 -30.55 24.58
C ARG A 175 -32.88 -31.46 24.79
N ASP A 176 -33.12 -32.58 25.48
CA ASP A 176 -32.15 -33.67 25.70
C ASP A 176 -31.70 -34.33 24.38
#